data_AF-A0A357NCC4-F1
#
_entry.id   AF-A0A357NCC4-F1
#
_cell.length_a   1.000
_cell.length_b   1.000
_cell.length_c   1.000
_cell.angle_alpha   90.00
_cell.angle_beta   90.00
_cell.angle_gamma   90.00
#
_symmetry.space_group_name_H-M   'P 1'
#
loop_
_entity.id
_entity.type
_entity.pdbx_description
1 polymer ?
#
loop_
_entity_poly.entity_id
_entity_poly.type
_entity_poly.pdbx_seq_one_letter_code
_entity_poly.pdbx_strand_id
1 'polypeptide(L)' 'ALDMACADMANQAPVIAGSYLAEQLKNPARDCGAHHDHFRATHPETNWKVCLDHAEKIGIGTKMYEIREI' A
#
# COMPACT_ATOMS: atom_id res chain seq x y z
N ALA A 1 -0.70 -2.18 -14.95
CA ALA A 1 -0.90 -2.43 -13.51
C ALA A 1 0.40 -2.74 -12.74
N LEU A 2 1.57 -2.28 -13.21
CA LEU A 2 2.84 -2.49 -12.49
C LEU A 2 2.82 -1.79 -11.12
N ASP A 3 2.34 -0.54 -11.08
CA ASP A 3 2.26 0.25 -9.85
C ASP A 3 1.40 -0.42 -8.77
N MET A 4 0.28 -1.05 -9.17
CA MET A 4 -0.56 -1.85 -8.27
C MET A 4 0.19 -3.06 -7.72
N ALA A 5 0.86 -3.84 -8.58
CA ALA A 5 1.62 -5.01 -8.15
C ALA A 5 2.77 -4.64 -7.19
N CYS A 6 3.47 -3.53 -7.45
CA CYS A 6 4.51 -3.02 -6.58
C CYS A 6 3.96 -2.57 -5.22
N ALA A 7 2.84 -1.84 -5.21
CA ALA A 7 2.22 -1.38 -3.97
C ALA A 7 1.71 -2.56 -3.11
N ASP A 8 1.12 -3.57 -3.74
CA ASP A 8 0.67 -4.78 -3.05
C ASP A 8 1.86 -5.56 -2.46
N MET A 9 2.95 -5.71 -3.22
CA MET A 9 4.17 -6.37 -2.73
C MET A 9 4.81 -5.61 -1.56
N ALA A 10 4.83 -4.28 -1.60
CA ALA A 10 5.33 -3.45 -0.50
C ALA A 10 4.46 -3.54 0.77
N ASN A 11 3.14 -3.67 0.61
CA ASN A 11 2.22 -3.93 1.72
C ASN A 11 2.36 -5.35 2.29
N GLN A 12 2.78 -6.33 1.48
CA GLN A 12 3.02 -7.70 1.93
C GLN A 12 4.42 -7.93 2.53
N ALA A 13 5.36 -7.01 2.30
CA ALA A 13 6.72 -7.12 2.80
C ALA A 13 6.77 -7.11 4.33
N PRO A 14 7.68 -7.87 4.97
CA PRO A 14 7.81 -7.87 6.42
C PRO A 14 8.24 -6.50 6.94
N VAL A 15 7.62 -6.08 8.04
CA VAL A 15 7.98 -4.81 8.69
C VAL A 15 9.32 -4.94 9.39
N ILE A 16 10.22 -4.00 9.11
CA ILE A 16 11.55 -3.95 9.73
C ILE A 16 11.41 -3.48 11.19
N ALA A 17 11.91 -4.28 12.13
CA ALA A 17 11.89 -3.95 13.55
C ALA A 17 12.68 -2.66 13.84
N GLY A 18 12.12 -1.77 14.66
CA GLY A 18 12.73 -0.46 14.96
C GLY A 18 12.55 0.60 13.87
N SER A 19 11.84 0.30 12.77
CA SER A 19 11.42 1.31 11.81
C SER A 19 10.24 2.13 12.32
N TYR A 20 10.05 3.31 11.76
CA TYR A 20 8.89 4.17 12.05
C TYR A 20 7.56 3.42 11.86
N LEU A 21 7.44 2.60 10.81
CA LEU A 21 6.27 1.76 10.57
C LEU A 21 6.04 0.75 11.72
N ALA A 22 7.09 0.10 12.22
CA ALA A 22 6.98 -0.82 13.36
C ALA A 22 6.54 -0.12 14.64
N GLU A 23 6.94 1.14 14.86
CA GLU A 23 6.47 1.94 15.99
C GLU A 23 5.01 2.37 15.83
N GLN A 24 4.61 2.78 14.62
CA GLN A 24 3.23 3.18 14.33
C GLN A 24 2.25 2.01 14.46
N LEU A 25 2.63 0.80 14.03
CA LEU A 25 1.80 -0.41 14.16
C LEU A 25 1.60 -0.85 15.63
N LYS A 26 2.50 -0.47 16.54
CA LYS A 26 2.36 -0.73 17.98
C LYS A 26 1.44 0.25 18.69
N ASN A 27 1.07 1.36 18.03
CA ASN A 27 0.26 2.41 18.64
C ASN A 27 -1.23 2.05 18.54
N PRO A 28 -1.91 1.73 19.66
CA PRO A 28 -3.33 1.34 19.64
C PRO A 28 -4.27 2.49 19.24
N ALA A 29 -3.79 3.73 19.22
CA ALA A 29 -4.55 4.89 18.72
C ALA A 29 -4.53 5.01 17.19
N ARG A 30 -3.69 4.23 16.50
CA ARG A 30 -3.69 4.18 15.04
C ARG A 30 -4.57 3.03 14.60
N ASP A 31 -5.70 3.37 13.98
CA ASP A 31 -6.58 2.44 13.28
C ASP A 31 -5.85 1.93 12.04
N CYS A 32 -4.89 1.04 12.29
CA CYS A 32 -4.24 0.20 11.29
C CYS A 32 -5.28 -0.85 10.93
N GLY A 33 -6.35 -0.43 10.24
CA GLY A 33 -7.56 -1.22 10.06
C GLY A 33 -7.29 -2.64 9.57
N ALA A 34 -8.31 -3.48 9.53
CA ALA A 34 -8.24 -4.93 9.24
C ALA A 34 -7.44 -5.35 7.99
N HIS A 35 -7.02 -4.41 7.16
CA HIS A 35 -6.08 -4.57 6.05
C HIS A 35 -4.75 -3.89 6.39
N HIS A 36 -3.68 -4.70 6.53
CA HIS A 36 -2.28 -4.29 6.68
C HIS A 36 -1.82 -3.34 5.56
N ASP A 37 -2.19 -2.06 5.61
CA ASP A 37 -1.74 -1.02 4.69
C ASP A 37 -0.61 -0.23 5.34
N HIS A 38 0.64 -0.55 4.97
CA HIS A 38 1.84 0.07 5.51
C HIS A 38 1.91 1.58 5.21
N PHE A 39 1.37 2.01 4.07
CA PHE A 39 1.36 3.41 3.67
C PHE A 39 0.44 4.22 4.56
N ARG A 40 -0.75 3.69 4.84
CA ARG A 40 -1.74 4.36 5.69
C ARG A 40 -1.37 4.31 7.17
N ALA A 41 -0.68 3.25 7.61
CA ALA A 41 -0.16 3.13 8.97
C ALA A 41 0.91 4.19 9.29
N THR A 42 1.83 4.46 8.35
CA THR A 42 2.84 5.50 8.51
C THR A 42 2.24 6.90 8.37
N HIS A 43 1.42 7.12 7.33
CA HIS A 43 0.81 8.40 7.02
C HIS A 43 -0.70 8.25 6.81
N PRO A 44 -1.53 8.43 7.86
CA PRO A 44 -2.97 8.18 7.80
C PRO A 44 -3.72 9.07 6.80
N GLU A 45 -3.16 10.25 6.50
CA GLU A 45 -3.71 11.20 5.52
C GLU A 45 -3.36 10.82 4.07
N THR A 46 -2.44 9.89 3.86
CA THR A 46 -2.00 9.50 2.51
C THR A 46 -2.98 8.49 1.90
N ASN A 47 -3.59 8.87 0.79
CA ASN A 47 -4.43 7.98 -0.02
C ASN A 47 -3.73 7.64 -1.34
N TRP A 48 -2.78 6.70 -1.30
CA TRP A 48 -1.97 6.28 -2.44
C TRP A 48 -2.81 5.72 -3.61
N LYS A 49 -4.01 5.17 -3.31
CA LYS A 49 -4.94 4.65 -4.32
C LYS A 49 -5.49 5.73 -5.26
N VAL A 50 -5.52 7.00 -4.82
CA VAL A 50 -6.00 8.13 -5.65
C VAL A 50 -5.17 8.28 -6.94
N CYS A 51 -3.86 8.09 -6.86
CA CYS A 51 -2.99 8.17 -8.03
C CYS A 51 -3.34 7.09 -9.05
N LEU A 52 -3.66 5.87 -8.59
CA LEU A 52 -4.05 4.75 -9.42
C LEU A 52 -5.45 4.90 -10.00
N ASP A 53 -6.40 5.42 -9.21
CA ASP A 53 -7.73 5.82 -9.69
C ASP A 53 -7.64 6.89 -10.78
N HIS A 54 -6.75 7.87 -10.61
CA HIS A 54 -6.57 8.92 -11.60
C HIS A 54 -5.94 8.38 -12.88
N ALA A 55 -4.88 7.55 -12.77
CA ALA A 55 -4.22 6.92 -13.91
C ALA A 55 -5.19 6.09 -14.77
N GLU A 56 -6.06 5.29 -14.14
CA GLU A 56 -7.09 4.52 -14.83
C GLU A 56 -8.14 5.43 -15.51
N LYS A 57 -8.56 6.53 -14.85
CA LYS A 57 -9.50 7.50 -15.42
C LYS A 57 -8.97 8.21 -16.66
N ILE A 58 -7.67 8.48 -16.72
CA ILE A 58 -7.02 9.12 -17.88
C ILE A 58 -6.57 8.11 -18.95
N GLY A 59 -6.88 6.82 -18.77
CA GLY A 59 -6.56 5.76 -19.72
C GLY A 59 -5.08 5.32 -19.69
N ILE A 60 -4.34 5.68 -18.64
CA ILE A 60 -2.95 5.29 -18.44
C ILE A 60 -2.92 4.09 -17.49
N GLY A 61 -2.96 2.89 -18.09
CA GLY A 61 -2.85 1.63 -17.36
C GLY A 61 -4.17 1.12 -16.77
N THR A 62 -4.06 0.08 -15.95
CA THR A 62 -5.17 -0.66 -15.32
C THR A 62 -4.80 -0.97 -13.87
N LYS A 63 -5.80 -1.19 -13.02
CA LYS A 63 -5.56 -1.73 -11.67
C LYS A 63 -5.46 -3.26 -11.63
N MET A 64 -6.12 -3.95 -12.56
CA MET A 64 -6.09 -5.40 -12.64
C MET A 64 -4.74 -5.89 -13.20
N TYR A 65 -4.12 -6.82 -12.49
CA TYR A 65 -2.93 -7.53 -12.94
C TYR A 65 -3.04 -9.03 -12.65
N GLU A 66 -2.27 -9.81 -13.41
CA GLU A 66 -2.00 -11.22 -13.16
C GLU A 66 -0.48 -11.36 -13.03
N ILE A 67 0.01 -11.95 -11.95
CA ILE A 67 1.43 -12.30 -11.81
C ILE A 67 1.64 -13.65 -12.49
N ARG A 68 2.57 -13.73 -13.45
CA ARG A 68 2.99 -14.98 -14.09
C ARG A 68 4.45 -15.27 -13.76
N GLU A 69 4.72 -16.42 -13.16
CA GLU A 69 6.08 -16.97 -13.06
C GLU A 69 6.48 -17.56 -14.41
N ILE A 70 7.73 -17.31 -14.83
CA ILE A 70 8.35 -17.86 -16.04
C ILE A 70 9.46 -18.80 -15.61
#